data_AF-A0A256WN38-F1
#
_entry.id   AF-A0A256WN38-F1
#
_cell.length_a   1.000
_cell.length_b   1.000
_cell.length_c   1.000
_cell.angle_alpha   90.00
_cell.angle_beta   90.00
_cell.angle_gamma   90.00
#
_symmetry.space_group_name_H-M   'P 1'
#
loop_
_entity.id
_entity.type
_entity.pdbx_description
1 polymer ?
#
loop_
_entity_poly.entity_id
_entity_poly.type
_entity_poly.pdbx_seq_one_letter_code
_entity_poly.pdbx_strand_id
1 'polypeptide(L)' 'MAKLTRTVNYANFRWEEYILTEEELAKWKTGDEDLQQEIIDDADWDLVRDKPIDDYGDVEFVEND' A
#
# COMPACT_ATOMS: atom_id res chain seq x y z
N MET A 1 1.06 -3.33 40.50
CA MET A 1 2.24 -3.61 39.64
C MET A 1 2.27 -2.57 38.54
N ALA A 2 3.43 -1.93 38.32
CA ALA A 2 3.58 -0.88 37.31
C ALA A 2 3.98 -1.46 35.94
N LYS A 3 3.38 -0.95 34.86
CA LYS A 3 3.75 -1.30 33.48
C LYS A 3 3.75 -0.08 32.57
N LEU A 4 4.62 -0.10 31.55
CA LEU A 4 4.62 0.86 30.46
C LEU A 4 3.96 0.22 29.24
N THR A 5 3.05 0.94 28.60
CA THR A 5 2.40 0.51 27.36
C THR A 5 2.64 1.56 26.28
N ARG A 6 2.95 1.11 25.07
CA ARG A 6 3.04 1.98 23.88
C ARG A 6 2.33 1.28 22.72
N THR A 7 1.52 2.04 22.01
CA THR A 7 0.91 1.61 20.74
C THR A 7 1.88 1.92 19.59
N VAL A 8 2.12 0.94 18.72
CA VAL A 8 2.96 1.10 17.53
C VAL A 8 2.11 0.76 16.32
N ASN A 9 2.02 1.68 15.36
CA ASN A 9 1.38 1.44 14.08
C ASN A 9 2.47 1.22 13.03
N TYR A 10 2.43 0.08 12.36
CA TYR A 10 3.35 -0.23 11.26
C TYR A 10 2.53 -0.24 9.96
N ALA A 11 2.81 0.71 9.07
CA ALA A 11 2.19 0.77 7.75
C ALA A 11 3.27 0.69 6.67
N ASN A 12 3.11 -0.24 5.74
CA ASN A 12 3.99 -0.32 4.56
C ASN A 12 3.25 0.21 3.34
N PHE A 13 3.88 1.12 2.61
CA PHE A 13 3.46 1.47 1.27
C PHE A 13 4.29 0.68 0.27
N ARG A 14 3.61 0.01 -0.67
CA ARG A 14 4.20 -0.71 -1.80
C ARG A 14 3.91 0.09 -3.06
N TRP A 15 4.94 0.39 -3.85
CA TRP A 15 4.80 0.96 -5.19
C TRP A 15 5.12 -0.12 -6.20
N GLU A 16 4.17 -0.36 -7.09
CA GLU A 16 4.29 -1.34 -8.15
C GLU A 16 4.04 -0.65 -9.48
N GLU A 17 4.78 -1.08 -10.50
CA GLU A 17 4.66 -0.55 -11.84
C GLU A 17 4.41 -1.71 -12.81
N TYR A 18 3.59 -1.45 -13.82
CA TYR A 18 3.38 -2.34 -14.96
C TYR A 18 3.49 -1.49 -16.23
N ILE A 19 4.27 -1.96 -17.20
CA ILE A 19 4.48 -1.26 -18.47
C ILE A 19 3.46 -1.77 -19.47
N LEU A 20 2.47 -0.92 -19.77
CA LEU A 20 1.48 -1.22 -20.80
C LEU A 20 2.15 -1.46 -22.16
N THR A 21 1.70 -2.50 -22.85
CA THR A 21 1.96 -2.69 -24.28
C THR A 21 1.24 -1.63 -25.11
N GLU A 22 1.60 -1.49 -26.39
CA GLU A 22 0.96 -0.52 -27.29
C GLU A 22 -0.55 -0.79 -27.46
N GLU A 23 -0.95 -2.07 -27.45
CA GLU A 23 -2.35 -2.49 -27.57
C GLU A 23 -3.15 -2.18 -26.31
N GLU A 24 -2.61 -2.49 -25.12
CA GLU A 24 -3.24 -2.13 -23.84
C GLU A 24 -3.30 -0.62 -23.67
N LEU A 25 -2.27 0.13 -24.10
CA LEU A 25 -2.30 1.59 -24.08
C LEU A 25 -3.43 2.14 -24.97
N ALA A 26 -3.66 1.54 -26.14
CA ALA A 26 -4.75 1.93 -27.03
C ALA A 26 -6.12 1.66 -26.39
N LYS A 27 -6.29 0.49 -25.76
CA LYS A 27 -7.49 0.14 -24.98
C LYS A 27 -7.69 1.07 -23.78
N TRP A 28 -6.64 1.34 -23.01
CA TRP A 28 -6.70 2.24 -21.85
C TRP A 28 -7.17 3.64 -22.23
N LYS A 29 -6.69 4.15 -23.38
CA LYS A 29 -7.05 5.47 -23.90
C LYS A 29 -8.49 5.59 -24.40
N THR A 30 -9.24 4.50 -24.58
CA THR A 30 -10.66 4.59 -24.93
C THR A 30 -11.49 5.17 -23.77
N GLY A 31 -10.99 5.06 -22.54
CA GLY A 31 -11.69 5.49 -21.33
C GLY A 31 -12.81 4.55 -20.91
N ASP A 32 -12.90 3.36 -21.51
CA ASP A 32 -13.86 2.33 -21.14
C ASP A 32 -13.41 1.64 -19.85
N GLU A 33 -14.24 1.72 -18.80
CA GLU A 33 -13.92 1.21 -17.47
C GLU A 33 -13.77 -0.31 -17.45
N ASP A 34 -14.56 -1.05 -18.25
CA ASP A 34 -14.49 -2.51 -18.30
C ASP A 34 -13.15 -2.95 -18.92
N LEU A 35 -12.74 -2.31 -20.02
CA LEU A 35 -11.45 -2.59 -20.65
C LEU A 35 -10.25 -2.19 -19.79
N GLN A 36 -10.36 -1.11 -19.03
CA GLN A 36 -9.29 -0.70 -18.11
C GLN A 36 -9.16 -1.70 -16.94
N GLN A 37 -10.29 -2.21 -16.43
CA GLN A 37 -10.28 -3.19 -15.36
C GLN A 37 -9.69 -4.53 -15.82
N GLU A 38 -9.99 -4.98 -17.04
CA GLU A 38 -9.34 -6.17 -17.63
C GLU A 38 -7.82 -6.04 -17.65
N ILE A 39 -7.28 -4.87 -18.03
CA ILE A 39 -5.83 -4.62 -18.06
C ILE A 39 -5.24 -4.66 -16.64
N ILE A 40 -5.94 -4.11 -15.64
CA ILE A 40 -5.48 -4.12 -14.24
C ILE A 40 -5.44 -5.54 -13.67
N ASP A 41 -6.46 -6.34 -13.98
CA ASP A 41 -6.61 -7.70 -13.46
C ASP A 41 -5.57 -8.65 -14.06
N ASP A 42 -5.17 -8.44 -15.32
CA ASP A 42 -4.16 -9.23 -16.02
C ASP A 42 -2.72 -8.72 -15.83
N ALA A 43 -2.52 -7.52 -15.27
CA ALA A 43 -1.20 -6.93 -15.10
C ALA A 43 -0.33 -7.70 -14.08
N ASP A 44 0.87 -8.10 -14.52
CA ASP A 44 1.90 -8.68 -13.65
C ASP A 44 2.75 -7.54 -13.07
N TRP A 45 2.35 -7.05 -11.90
CA TRP A 45 2.91 -5.86 -11.26
C TRP A 45 4.33 -6.08 -10.71
N ASP A 46 5.29 -5.26 -11.16
CA ASP A 46 6.65 -5.28 -10.67
C ASP A 46 6.81 -4.39 -9.42
N LEU A 47 7.35 -4.95 -8.33
CA LEU A 47 7.70 -4.18 -7.14
C LEU A 47 8.90 -3.25 -7.43
N VAL A 48 8.67 -1.94 -7.38
CA VAL A 48 9.72 -0.94 -7.63
C VAL A 48 10.34 -0.42 -6.34
N ARG A 49 9.52 -0.20 -5.31
CA ARG A 49 10.00 0.15 -3.97
C ARG A 49 8.93 -0.09 -2.92
N ASP A 50 9.39 -0.28 -1.69
CA ASP A 50 8.59 -0.23 -0.49
C ASP A 50 9.15 0.82 0.48
N LYS A 51 8.27 1.45 1.25
CA LYS A 51 8.68 2.36 2.33
C LYS A 51 7.88 2.03 3.59
N PRO A 52 8.55 1.66 4.69
CA PRO A 52 7.89 1.59 5.98
C PRO A 52 7.60 3.01 6.48
N ILE A 53 6.36 3.23 6.94
CA ILE A 53 6.00 4.35 7.80
C ILE A 53 5.88 3.79 9.20
N ASP A 54 6.89 4.12 10.01
CA ASP A 54 6.87 3.90 11.45
C ASP A 54 6.25 5.12 12.13
N ASP A 55 5.06 4.96 12.71
CA ASP A 55 4.46 5.94 13.61
C ASP A 55 4.39 5.36 15.03
N TYR A 56 5.11 6.01 15.95
CA TYR A 56 5.19 5.59 17.34
C TYR A 56 4.23 6.46 18.17
N GLY A 57 3.26 5.84 18.84
CA GLY A 57 2.47 6.54 19.86
C GLY A 57 3.31 6.90 21.08
N ASP A 58 2.81 7.84 21.89
CA ASP A 58 3.40 8.19 23.17
C ASP A 58 3.37 6.99 24.15
N VAL A 59 4.37 6.92 25.04
CA VAL A 59 4.46 5.88 26.07
C VAL A 59 3.57 6.28 27.25
N GLU A 60 2.61 5.43 27.60
CA GLU A 60 1.75 5.63 28.76
C GLU A 60 2.22 4.77 29.95
N PHE A 61 2.24 5.38 31.14
CA PHE A 61 2.50 4.70 32.41
C PHE A 61 1.17 4.35 33.07
N VAL A 62 0.99 3.08 33.41
CA VAL A 62 -0.20 2.58 34.11
C VAL A 62 0.22 1.87 35.40
N GLU A 63 -0.31 2.35 36.52
CA GLU A 63 -0.17 1.75 37.84
C GLU A 63 -1.56 1.31 38.35
N ASN A 64 -1.67 0.06 38.80
CA ASN A 64 -2.88 -0.46 39.45
C ASN A 64 -2.69 -0.40 40.97
N ASP A 65 -3.62 0.23 41.69
CA ASP A 65 -3.84 0.11 43.15
C ASP A 65 -4.15 -1.35 43.54
#